data_AF-A0A4R8TCH6-F1
#
_entry.id   AF-A0A4R8TCH6-F1
#
_cell.length_a   1.000
_cell.length_b   1.000
_cell.length_c   1.000
_cell.angle_alpha   90.00
_cell.angle_beta   90.00
_cell.angle_gamma   90.00
#
_symmetry.space_group_name_H-M   'P 1'
#
loop_
_entity.id
_entity.type
_entity.pdbx_description
1 polymer ?
#
loop_
_entity_poly.entity_id
_entity_poly.type
_entity_poly.pdbx_seq_one_letter_code
_entity_poly.pdbx_strand_id
1 'polypeptide(L)'
;MDAMPPQLRRRPAKFHGDTVDPKDNCVMLVEDMTSKPNVEYKQTTIEFKPKWLTQSPSAPQNANTCRCCALAAKKYADSKAETPNSQSIKATAGDPQKSPNEARVAKKPAKDDIQSAAQSGLRHTKSDDDKRKGAEISVKDKTKDVEKSPKSKNAEPLAKNPASIAKEEAKIKNSHLSPDNYACPLWLDPEQPTPAGKEKIRQRAIEQIFKGDKHHAALYNILKEKPTLVRLRDVQVLLDKKGPLEASRTDDKFCMAMTLRDCSLFVRYREDSQGRVDAKTLEAKLADLDKKNAAWKFDEWVKKERDLIKGGWYTGRGNMKNCRLQP
;
A
#
# COMPACT_ATOMS: atom_id res chain seq x y z
N MET A 1 -7.02 31.82 -16.78
CA MET A 1 -6.76 30.88 -15.65
C MET A 1 -6.18 29.64 -16.28
N ASP A 2 -4.85 29.59 -16.38
CA ASP A 2 -4.17 28.51 -17.09
C ASP A 2 -4.42 27.19 -16.39
N ALA A 3 -4.81 26.19 -17.17
CA ALA A 3 -5.08 24.85 -16.68
C ALA A 3 -3.79 24.26 -16.08
N MET A 4 -3.82 23.99 -14.78
CA MET A 4 -2.73 23.34 -14.05
C MET A 4 -2.33 22.03 -14.76
N PRO A 5 -1.02 21.74 -14.88
CA PRO A 5 -0.57 20.54 -15.56
C PRO A 5 -1.15 19.29 -14.86
N PRO A 6 -1.50 18.24 -15.64
CA PRO A 6 -2.21 17.04 -15.16
C PRO A 6 -1.46 16.25 -14.06
N GLN A 7 -0.19 16.60 -13.83
CA GLN A 7 0.72 15.99 -12.86
C GLN A 7 0.40 16.37 -11.39
N LEU A 8 -0.32 17.48 -11.16
CA LEU A 8 -0.66 17.91 -9.80
C LEU A 8 -1.94 17.21 -9.36
N ARG A 9 -1.83 15.91 -9.06
CA ARG A 9 -2.94 15.18 -8.41
C ARG A 9 -3.35 15.98 -7.18
N ARG A 10 -4.63 16.36 -7.12
CA ARG A 10 -5.18 17.00 -5.93
C ARG A 10 -4.90 16.11 -4.74
N ARG A 11 -4.41 16.72 -3.67
CA ARG A 11 -4.15 16.02 -2.42
C ARG A 11 -5.43 15.25 -2.00
N PRO A 12 -5.33 13.99 -1.57
CA PRO A 12 -6.50 13.29 -1.07
C PRO A 12 -7.13 14.04 0.12
N ALA A 13 -8.46 14.09 0.19
CA ALA A 13 -9.19 14.90 1.18
C ALA A 13 -8.76 14.65 2.63
N LYS A 14 -8.41 13.41 2.97
CA LYS A 14 -7.94 13.02 4.32
C LYS A 14 -6.60 13.63 4.74
N PHE A 15 -5.86 14.23 3.81
CA PHE A 15 -4.59 14.90 4.05
C PHE A 15 -4.68 16.42 3.87
N HIS A 16 -5.88 16.95 3.57
CA HIS A 16 -6.08 18.39 3.51
C HIS A 16 -5.79 19.00 4.90
N GLY A 17 -4.93 20.02 4.93
CA GLY A 17 -4.45 20.64 6.17
C GLY A 17 -3.07 20.16 6.63
N ASP A 18 -2.59 19.01 6.16
CA ASP A 18 -1.21 18.59 6.44
C ASP A 18 -0.22 19.46 5.65
N THR A 19 0.81 20.01 6.30
CA THR A 19 1.85 20.81 5.65
C THR A 19 3.21 20.12 5.73
N VAL A 20 4.14 20.51 4.85
CA VAL A 20 5.57 20.23 5.08
C VAL A 20 5.98 20.99 6.34
N ASP A 21 6.87 20.42 7.17
CA ASP A 21 7.37 21.13 8.35
C ASP A 21 8.16 22.36 7.85
N PRO A 22 7.75 23.60 8.19
CA PRO A 22 8.44 24.80 7.73
C PRO A 22 9.88 24.90 8.26
N LYS A 23 10.25 24.08 9.26
CA LYS A 23 11.62 24.01 9.79
C LYS A 23 12.52 23.09 8.96
N ASP A 24 11.96 22.24 8.11
CA ASP A 24 12.75 21.37 7.23
C ASP A 24 13.43 22.23 6.15
N ASN A 25 14.74 22.41 6.30
CA ASN A 25 15.56 23.19 5.37
C ASN A 25 16.21 22.32 4.29
N CYS A 26 15.90 21.03 4.27
CA CYS A 26 16.46 20.04 3.36
C CYS A 26 15.34 19.16 2.80
N VAL A 27 15.48 18.79 1.53
CA VAL A 27 14.61 17.82 0.86
C VAL A 27 15.47 16.75 0.20
N MET A 28 14.94 15.55 0.05
CA MET A 28 15.62 14.47 -0.64
C MET A 28 15.12 14.39 -2.09
N LEU A 29 16.04 14.55 -3.04
CA LEU A 29 15.77 14.22 -4.42
C LEU A 29 15.90 12.71 -4.59
N VAL A 30 14.86 12.09 -5.13
CA VAL A 30 14.81 10.66 -5.39
C VAL A 30 14.58 10.41 -6.87
N GLU A 31 15.08 9.27 -7.34
CA GLU A 31 14.78 8.83 -8.70
C GLU A 31 13.29 8.57 -8.86
N ASP A 32 12.70 9.19 -9.88
CA ASP A 32 11.31 8.98 -10.25
C ASP A 32 11.16 7.63 -10.95
N MET A 33 10.62 6.65 -10.21
CA MET A 33 10.34 5.32 -10.72
C MET A 33 9.03 5.21 -11.50
N THR A 34 8.23 6.28 -11.64
CA THR A 34 6.91 6.19 -12.29
C THR A 34 7.01 5.90 -13.80
N SER A 35 5.94 5.34 -14.36
CA SER A 35 5.81 5.18 -15.81
C SER A 35 5.74 6.56 -16.46
N LYS A 36 6.66 6.84 -17.38
CA LYS A 36 6.66 8.08 -18.16
C LYS A 36 6.18 7.79 -19.59
N PRO A 37 5.36 8.66 -20.19
CA PRO A 37 5.11 8.60 -21.61
C PRO A 37 6.45 8.70 -22.35
N ASN A 38 6.70 7.77 -23.26
CA ASN A 38 7.89 7.77 -24.11
C ASN A 38 7.45 7.33 -25.52
N VAL A 39 7.95 8.02 -26.54
CA VAL A 39 7.57 7.78 -27.94
C VAL A 39 8.31 6.59 -28.57
N GLU A 40 9.48 6.23 -28.02
CA GLU A 40 10.35 5.17 -28.54
C GLU A 40 10.01 3.80 -27.94
N TYR A 41 9.60 3.77 -26.66
CA TYR A 41 9.32 2.53 -25.96
C TYR A 41 8.18 2.66 -24.96
N LYS A 42 7.48 1.55 -24.73
CA LYS A 42 6.48 1.44 -23.68
C LYS A 42 7.14 1.03 -22.37
N GLN A 43 7.07 1.89 -21.36
CA GLN A 43 7.57 1.65 -20.01
C GLN A 43 6.41 1.50 -19.03
N THR A 44 6.46 0.46 -18.20
CA THR A 44 5.47 0.21 -17.17
C THR A 44 6.14 0.05 -15.82
N THR A 45 5.49 0.56 -14.78
CA THR A 45 5.93 0.49 -13.39
C THR A 45 4.82 -0.06 -12.52
N ILE A 46 5.17 -1.05 -11.72
CA ILE A 46 4.31 -1.65 -10.72
C ILE A 46 4.91 -1.33 -9.35
N GLU A 47 4.07 -0.86 -8.43
CA GLU A 47 4.44 -0.59 -7.05
C GLU A 47 3.63 -1.48 -6.13
N PHE A 48 4.28 -2.23 -5.24
CA PHE A 48 3.56 -2.96 -4.18
C PHE A 48 4.37 -3.00 -2.90
N LYS A 49 3.71 -3.25 -1.76
CA LYS A 49 4.40 -3.46 -0.49
C LYS A 49 4.65 -4.95 -0.28
N PRO A 50 5.89 -5.44 -0.20
CA PRO A 50 6.20 -6.86 0.02
C PRO A 50 5.71 -7.40 1.37
N LYS A 51 5.47 -6.50 2.34
CA LYS A 51 5.01 -6.83 3.69
C LYS A 51 5.98 -7.75 4.44
N TRP A 52 5.43 -8.62 5.29
CA TRP A 52 6.17 -9.65 6.00
C TRP A 52 6.38 -10.82 5.05
N LEU A 53 7.63 -11.16 4.78
CA LEU A 53 8.01 -12.26 3.89
C LEU A 53 8.19 -13.58 4.66
N THR A 54 8.12 -13.55 5.98
CA THR A 54 8.08 -14.72 6.87
C THR A 54 6.95 -14.57 7.90
N GLN A 55 6.62 -15.66 8.60
CA GLN A 55 5.64 -15.63 9.68
C GLN A 55 6.15 -14.74 10.84
N SER A 56 5.22 -14.11 11.57
CA SER A 56 5.55 -13.39 12.80
C SER A 56 6.19 -14.33 13.82
N PRO A 57 7.32 -13.99 14.46
CA PRO A 57 7.88 -14.79 15.55
C PRO A 57 6.92 -14.93 16.74
N SER A 58 6.00 -13.98 16.92
CA SER A 58 4.98 -14.03 17.97
C SER A 58 3.73 -14.84 17.57
N ALA A 59 3.67 -15.40 16.35
CA ALA A 59 2.55 -16.23 15.94
C ALA A 59 2.49 -17.53 16.77
N PRO A 60 1.29 -18.02 17.12
CA PRO A 60 1.15 -19.31 17.81
C PRO A 60 1.74 -20.47 16.99
N GLN A 61 2.22 -21.52 17.66
CA GLN A 61 2.80 -22.69 16.99
C GLN A 61 1.81 -23.39 16.05
N ASN A 62 0.52 -23.35 16.37
CA ASN A 62 -0.56 -23.92 15.55
C ASN A 62 -1.13 -22.92 14.52
N ALA A 63 -0.42 -21.82 14.21
CA ALA A 63 -0.88 -20.85 13.23
C ALA A 63 -0.94 -21.44 11.81
N ASN A 64 -2.12 -21.45 11.21
CA ASN A 64 -2.35 -21.82 9.81
C ASN A 64 -2.53 -20.59 8.89
N THR A 65 -2.41 -19.39 9.45
CA THR A 65 -2.60 -18.12 8.73
C THR A 65 -1.41 -17.21 9.03
N CYS A 66 -0.82 -16.58 8.02
CA CYS A 66 0.29 -15.65 8.24
C CYS A 66 -0.19 -14.31 8.84
N ARG A 67 0.70 -13.56 9.49
CA ARG A 67 0.37 -12.25 10.09
C ARG A 67 -0.39 -11.32 9.14
N CYS A 68 0.07 -11.20 7.88
CA CYS A 68 -0.56 -10.33 6.89
C CYS A 68 -1.99 -10.77 6.56
N CYS A 69 -2.20 -12.07 6.38
CA CYS A 69 -3.52 -12.64 6.14
C CYS A 69 -4.43 -12.51 7.36
N ALA A 70 -3.91 -12.75 8.58
CA ALA A 70 -4.65 -12.58 9.83
C ALA A 70 -5.11 -11.12 10.01
N LEU A 71 -4.23 -10.15 9.75
CA LEU A 71 -4.55 -8.73 9.80
C LEU A 71 -5.54 -8.31 8.71
N ALA A 72 -5.42 -8.86 7.49
CA ALA A 72 -6.37 -8.61 6.41
C ALA A 72 -7.76 -9.12 6.77
N ALA A 73 -7.86 -10.36 7.26
CA ALA A 73 -9.11 -10.96 7.73
C ALA A 73 -9.77 -10.13 8.83
N LYS A 74 -8.99 -9.72 9.85
CA LYS A 74 -9.51 -8.90 10.94
C LYS A 74 -10.09 -7.59 10.40
N LYS A 75 -9.33 -6.86 9.57
CA LYS A 75 -9.79 -5.60 8.96
C LYS A 75 -11.04 -5.79 8.10
N TYR A 76 -11.10 -6.89 7.35
CA TYR A 76 -12.26 -7.23 6.53
C TYR A 76 -13.49 -7.42 7.42
N ALA A 77 -13.38 -8.21 8.49
CA ALA A 77 -14.46 -8.45 9.44
C ALA A 77 -14.87 -7.18 10.21
N ASP A 78 -13.91 -6.38 10.69
CA ASP A 78 -14.18 -5.11 11.36
C ASP A 78 -15.02 -4.19 10.44
N SER A 79 -14.66 -4.11 9.15
CA SER A 79 -15.43 -3.31 8.18
C SER A 79 -16.84 -3.83 7.86
N LYS A 80 -17.14 -5.09 8.20
CA LYS A 80 -18.49 -5.65 8.14
C LYS A 80 -19.29 -5.38 9.41
N ALA A 81 -18.62 -5.29 10.56
CA ALA A 81 -19.27 -4.97 11.83
C ALA A 81 -19.64 -3.49 11.94
N GLU A 82 -18.85 -2.58 11.36
CA GLU A 82 -19.10 -1.13 11.34
C GLU A 82 -20.29 -0.73 10.45
N THR A 83 -20.81 -1.63 9.60
CA THR A 83 -22.08 -1.39 8.90
C THR A 83 -23.26 -1.71 9.82
N PRO A 84 -24.13 -0.73 10.18
CA PRO A 84 -25.26 -1.00 11.06
C PRO A 84 -26.18 -2.04 10.42
N ASN A 85 -26.37 -3.16 11.13
CA ASN A 85 -27.37 -4.16 10.82
C ASN A 85 -28.75 -3.52 11.02
N SER A 86 -29.54 -3.40 9.97
CA SER A 86 -30.91 -2.84 10.02
C SER A 86 -31.90 -3.89 10.55
N GLN A 87 -31.57 -4.51 11.68
CA GLN A 87 -32.42 -5.49 12.37
C GLN A 87 -32.25 -5.33 13.88
N SER A 88 -32.72 -4.20 14.40
CA SER A 88 -33.21 -4.06 15.79
C SER A 88 -33.79 -2.66 15.96
N ILE A 89 -34.99 -2.44 15.45
CA ILE A 89 -35.89 -1.44 16.05
C ILE A 89 -37.03 -2.24 16.66
N LYS A 90 -36.90 -2.58 17.94
CA LYS A 90 -38.06 -2.72 18.81
C LYS A 90 -38.11 -1.46 19.65
N ALA A 91 -39.20 -0.72 19.47
CA ALA A 91 -39.53 0.49 20.18
C ALA A 91 -39.79 0.18 21.66
N THR A 92 -39.26 1.02 22.54
CA THR A 92 -39.91 1.37 23.81
C THR A 92 -39.63 2.83 24.08
N ALA A 93 -40.72 3.62 24.09
CA ALA A 93 -40.74 5.02 24.44
C ALA A 93 -40.53 5.20 25.96
N GLY A 94 -39.85 6.30 26.33
CA GLY A 94 -39.68 6.73 27.71
C GLY A 94 -38.61 7.82 27.83
N ASP A 95 -39.01 9.07 27.66
CA ASP A 95 -38.32 10.25 28.20
C ASP A 95 -38.75 10.41 29.70
N PRO A 96 -38.08 11.14 30.63
CA PRO A 96 -37.48 12.46 30.38
C PRO A 96 -36.18 12.88 31.13
N GLN A 97 -35.52 13.89 30.55
CA GLN A 97 -34.97 15.13 31.16
C GLN A 97 -33.50 15.28 31.66
N LYS A 98 -32.91 16.41 31.17
CA LYS A 98 -31.88 17.35 31.72
C LYS A 98 -30.42 16.85 31.81
N SER A 99 -29.35 17.63 31.59
CA SER A 99 -29.03 19.00 31.14
C SER A 99 -27.48 19.06 30.94
N PRO A 100 -26.88 20.10 30.32
CA PRO A 100 -25.57 20.01 29.67
C PRO A 100 -24.40 20.46 30.56
N ASN A 101 -23.20 19.87 30.37
CA ASN A 101 -21.96 20.64 30.49
C ASN A 101 -20.68 19.96 29.93
N GLU A 102 -19.84 20.85 29.40
CA GLU A 102 -18.37 20.84 29.37
C GLU A 102 -17.60 20.02 28.32
N ALA A 103 -17.29 20.73 27.24
CA ALA A 103 -16.10 20.52 26.43
C ALA A 103 -14.82 20.76 27.27
N ARG A 104 -13.86 19.83 27.20
CA ARG A 104 -12.48 20.11 27.63
C ARG A 104 -11.46 19.58 26.64
N VAL A 105 -10.84 20.56 25.99
CA VAL A 105 -9.64 20.51 25.16
C VAL A 105 -8.46 20.00 25.98
N ALA A 106 -7.76 18.97 25.50
CA ALA A 106 -6.46 18.55 26.02
C ALA A 106 -5.36 18.98 25.04
N LYS A 107 -4.67 20.07 25.39
CA LYS A 107 -3.44 20.56 24.75
C LYS A 107 -2.27 19.62 25.08
N LYS A 108 -1.42 19.31 24.10
CA LYS A 108 -0.07 18.75 24.31
C LYS A 108 0.87 19.86 24.86
N PRO A 109 1.73 19.59 25.84
CA PRO A 109 2.84 20.48 26.17
C PRO A 109 4.04 20.26 25.24
N ALA A 110 4.83 21.34 25.14
CA ALA A 110 5.96 21.57 24.25
C ALA A 110 7.23 20.82 24.68
N LYS A 111 8.17 20.76 23.73
CA LYS A 111 9.53 20.22 23.83
C LYS A 111 10.47 21.24 24.48
N ASP A 112 11.45 20.75 25.23
CA ASP A 112 12.72 21.43 25.46
C ASP A 112 13.84 20.73 24.67
N ASP A 113 14.73 21.56 24.16
CA ASP A 113 15.84 21.29 23.26
C ASP A 113 17.06 20.66 23.95
N ILE A 114 17.78 19.77 23.24
CA ILE A 114 19.26 19.70 23.32
C ILE A 114 19.83 19.48 21.91
N GLN A 115 20.72 20.39 21.54
CA GLN A 115 21.43 20.53 20.27
C GLN A 115 22.71 19.66 20.15
N SER A 116 23.20 19.66 18.90
CA SER A 116 24.59 19.52 18.44
C SER A 116 24.99 18.11 17.98
N ALA A 117 25.80 17.91 16.94
CA ALA A 117 26.62 18.82 16.15
C ALA A 117 26.99 18.18 14.79
N ALA A 118 27.69 19.00 13.98
CA ALA A 118 28.66 18.65 12.93
C ALA A 118 28.21 18.73 11.46
N GLN A 119 28.57 19.88 10.89
CA GLN A 119 28.75 20.18 9.48
C GLN A 119 30.11 19.67 8.97
N SER A 120 30.18 19.38 7.67
CA SER A 120 31.22 19.76 6.68
C SER A 120 31.00 18.87 5.45
N GLY A 121 31.05 19.29 4.19
CA GLY A 121 31.54 20.50 3.55
C GLY A 121 32.23 20.04 2.27
N LEU A 122 31.74 20.41 1.07
CA LEU A 122 32.58 20.61 -0.10
C LEU A 122 31.84 21.37 -1.21
N ARG A 123 32.63 22.14 -1.95
CA ARG A 123 32.30 23.25 -2.84
C ARG A 123 32.78 22.93 -4.25
N HIS A 124 32.19 23.67 -5.22
CA HIS A 124 32.70 24.02 -6.58
C HIS A 124 32.50 22.96 -7.68
N THR A 125 32.17 23.27 -8.96
CA THR A 125 32.26 24.50 -9.80
C THR A 125 31.33 24.39 -11.03
N LYS A 126 31.05 25.54 -11.67
CA LYS A 126 30.29 25.77 -12.92
C LYS A 126 31.05 25.39 -14.21
N SER A 127 30.29 25.19 -15.29
CA SER A 127 30.44 25.78 -16.66
C SER A 127 29.26 25.29 -17.54
N ASP A 128 28.41 26.15 -18.10
CA ASP A 128 28.49 26.83 -19.42
C ASP A 128 28.65 25.83 -20.60
N ASP A 129 28.10 25.94 -21.80
CA ASP A 129 27.06 26.71 -22.51
C ASP A 129 26.90 25.92 -23.84
N ASP A 130 25.71 25.80 -24.47
CA ASP A 130 25.57 26.17 -25.89
C ASP A 130 24.18 26.02 -26.52
N LYS A 131 23.90 26.96 -27.42
CA LYS A 131 22.68 27.24 -28.18
C LYS A 131 22.65 26.54 -29.55
N ARG A 132 21.44 26.21 -30.04
CA ARG A 132 20.87 26.59 -31.37
C ARG A 132 19.45 26.01 -31.49
N LYS A 133 18.40 26.84 -31.62
CA LYS A 133 17.72 27.30 -32.87
C LYS A 133 17.44 26.12 -33.82
N GLY A 134 16.22 25.77 -34.24
CA GLY A 134 14.96 26.50 -34.38
C GLY A 134 14.48 26.29 -35.82
N ALA A 135 13.25 25.78 -36.03
CA ALA A 135 12.49 25.94 -37.28
C ALA A 135 11.03 25.49 -37.06
N GLU A 136 10.13 26.43 -37.29
CA GLU A 136 8.68 26.26 -37.43
C GLU A 136 8.34 25.54 -38.73
N ILE A 137 7.17 24.88 -38.79
CA ILE A 137 6.23 24.91 -39.93
C ILE A 137 4.81 24.65 -39.37
N SER A 138 3.88 25.46 -39.86
CA SER A 138 2.46 25.53 -39.51
C SER A 138 1.61 24.61 -40.41
N VAL A 139 0.34 24.41 -40.02
CA VAL A 139 -0.87 24.62 -40.85
C VAL A 139 -1.93 23.48 -40.80
N LYS A 140 -3.13 23.88 -40.32
CA LYS A 140 -4.54 23.54 -40.69
C LYS A 140 -5.37 22.47 -39.95
N ASP A 141 -6.41 23.03 -39.32
CA ASP A 141 -7.75 22.52 -39.00
C ASP A 141 -8.47 21.74 -40.12
N LYS A 142 -9.37 20.84 -39.69
CA LYS A 142 -10.77 20.81 -40.15
C LYS A 142 -11.67 19.98 -39.22
N THR A 143 -12.74 20.61 -38.77
CA THR A 143 -13.95 20.08 -38.12
C THR A 143 -14.88 19.37 -39.11
N LYS A 144 -15.79 18.51 -38.60
CA LYS A 144 -17.24 18.38 -38.95
C LYS A 144 -17.91 17.17 -38.23
N ASP A 145 -18.95 17.45 -37.45
CA ASP A 145 -20.40 17.09 -37.61
C ASP A 145 -20.74 15.60 -37.33
N VAL A 146 -21.35 15.24 -36.19
CA VAL A 146 -22.80 15.24 -35.82
C VAL A 146 -23.67 14.33 -36.68
N GLU A 147 -24.13 13.20 -36.10
CA GLU A 147 -25.45 12.63 -36.39
C GLU A 147 -26.03 11.83 -35.20
N LYS A 148 -27.36 11.78 -35.11
CA LYS A 148 -28.22 11.54 -33.94
C LYS A 148 -28.93 10.18 -34.02
N SER A 149 -29.07 9.52 -32.85
CA SER A 149 -30.22 8.68 -32.38
C SER A 149 -30.45 7.29 -33.03
N PRO A 150 -31.12 6.31 -32.35
CA PRO A 150 -32.30 6.48 -31.49
C PRO A 150 -32.34 5.77 -30.12
N LYS A 151 -33.31 6.29 -29.35
CA LYS A 151 -33.76 6.03 -27.98
C LYS A 151 -34.06 4.55 -27.68
N SER A 152 -33.44 3.99 -26.64
CA SER A 152 -33.98 2.84 -25.90
C SER A 152 -34.58 3.31 -24.58
N LYS A 153 -35.77 2.79 -24.26
CA LYS A 153 -36.55 3.10 -23.06
C LYS A 153 -35.79 2.64 -21.80
N ASN A 154 -35.19 3.57 -21.06
CA ASN A 154 -34.64 3.28 -19.73
C ASN A 154 -35.76 3.37 -18.70
N ALA A 155 -36.05 2.24 -18.07
CA ALA A 155 -36.72 2.23 -16.78
C ALA A 155 -35.85 3.00 -15.78
N GLU A 156 -36.45 3.92 -15.02
CA GLU A 156 -35.76 4.63 -13.95
C GLU A 156 -35.19 3.61 -12.96
N PRO A 157 -33.88 3.61 -12.66
CA PRO A 157 -33.36 2.83 -11.56
C PRO A 157 -33.86 3.49 -10.29
N LEU A 158 -34.61 2.74 -9.46
CA LEU A 158 -34.94 3.12 -8.09
C LEU A 158 -33.69 3.72 -7.45
N ALA A 159 -33.73 5.01 -7.10
CA ALA A 159 -32.61 5.70 -6.51
C ALA A 159 -32.21 4.98 -5.22
N LYS A 160 -31.09 4.27 -5.26
CA LYS A 160 -30.53 3.60 -4.09
C LYS A 160 -30.31 4.66 -3.01
N ASN A 161 -30.87 4.44 -1.82
CA ASN A 161 -30.68 5.36 -0.69
C ASN A 161 -29.17 5.60 -0.45
N PRO A 162 -28.72 6.83 -0.13
CA PRO A 162 -27.32 7.14 0.17
C PRO A 162 -26.63 6.16 1.15
N ALA A 163 -27.39 5.60 2.11
CA ALA A 163 -26.89 4.60 3.04
C ALA A 163 -26.59 3.24 2.37
N SER A 164 -27.35 2.83 1.36
CA SER A 164 -27.08 1.58 0.62
C SER A 164 -25.92 1.76 -0.37
N ILE A 165 -25.78 2.96 -0.97
CA ILE A 165 -24.62 3.33 -1.79
C ILE A 165 -23.35 3.31 -0.92
N ALA A 166 -23.34 3.95 0.25
CA ALA A 166 -22.20 3.94 1.16
C ALA A 166 -21.82 2.53 1.64
N LYS A 167 -22.82 1.66 1.91
CA LYS A 167 -22.60 0.25 2.25
C LYS A 167 -22.00 -0.56 1.09
N GLU A 168 -22.47 -0.32 -0.13
CA GLU A 168 -21.97 -0.99 -1.34
C GLU A 168 -20.55 -0.50 -1.69
N GLU A 169 -20.29 0.80 -1.55
CA GLU A 169 -18.96 1.41 -1.68
C GLU A 169 -17.97 0.91 -0.61
N ALA A 170 -18.39 0.75 0.65
CA ALA A 170 -17.56 0.18 1.72
C ALA A 170 -17.25 -1.32 1.46
N LYS A 171 -18.25 -2.08 0.98
CA LYS A 171 -18.09 -3.48 0.56
C LYS A 171 -17.10 -3.61 -0.60
N ILE A 172 -17.06 -2.64 -1.52
CA ILE A 172 -16.09 -2.59 -2.62
C ILE A 172 -14.69 -2.19 -2.11
N LYS A 173 -14.57 -1.18 -1.24
CA LYS A 173 -13.28 -0.65 -0.75
C LYS A 173 -12.38 -1.70 -0.08
N ASN A 174 -12.97 -2.63 0.70
CA ASN A 174 -12.21 -3.68 1.39
C ASN A 174 -12.33 -5.07 0.75
N SER A 175 -12.92 -5.18 -0.44
CA SER A 175 -13.05 -6.47 -1.15
C SER A 175 -11.70 -7.16 -1.39
N HIS A 176 -10.63 -6.39 -1.61
CA HIS A 176 -9.26 -6.88 -1.77
C HIS A 176 -8.68 -7.53 -0.49
N LEU A 177 -9.26 -7.26 0.68
CA LEU A 177 -8.90 -7.90 1.96
C LEU A 177 -9.73 -9.15 2.24
N SER A 178 -10.69 -9.50 1.38
CA SER A 178 -11.56 -10.64 1.62
C SER A 178 -10.78 -11.95 1.68
N PRO A 179 -11.22 -12.92 2.49
CA PRO A 179 -10.52 -14.19 2.65
C PRO A 179 -10.33 -14.99 1.34
N ASP A 180 -11.25 -14.81 0.40
CA ASP A 180 -11.23 -15.46 -0.92
C ASP A 180 -10.31 -14.77 -1.94
N ASN A 181 -9.88 -13.54 -1.68
CA ASN A 181 -9.20 -12.71 -2.68
C ASN A 181 -7.95 -11.99 -2.18
N TYR A 182 -7.56 -12.12 -0.92
CA TYR A 182 -6.34 -11.48 -0.43
C TYR A 182 -5.10 -12.23 -0.93
N ALA A 183 -4.22 -11.52 -1.65
CA ALA A 183 -2.95 -12.06 -2.10
C ALA A 183 -1.96 -12.17 -0.93
N CYS A 184 -1.69 -13.40 -0.49
CA CYS A 184 -0.76 -13.66 0.61
C CYS A 184 0.68 -13.29 0.22
N PRO A 185 1.35 -12.37 0.94
CA PRO A 185 2.71 -11.94 0.57
C PRO A 185 3.78 -13.04 0.70
N LEU A 186 3.54 -14.09 1.49
CA LEU A 186 4.48 -15.22 1.60
C LEU A 186 4.65 -15.99 0.27
N TRP A 187 3.75 -15.80 -0.71
CA TRP A 187 3.92 -16.35 -2.05
C TRP A 187 5.04 -15.68 -2.86
N LEU A 188 5.53 -14.50 -2.42
CA LEU A 188 6.61 -13.79 -3.09
C LEU A 188 7.98 -14.42 -2.87
N ASP A 189 8.20 -15.14 -1.78
CA ASP A 189 9.51 -15.70 -1.47
C ASP A 189 9.94 -16.73 -2.54
N PRO A 190 11.00 -16.45 -3.32
CA PRO A 190 11.41 -17.32 -4.42
C PRO A 190 12.03 -18.64 -3.94
N GLU A 191 12.58 -18.70 -2.72
CA GLU A 191 13.23 -19.91 -2.20
C GLU A 191 12.24 -20.86 -1.52
N GLN A 192 11.01 -20.41 -1.31
CA GLN A 192 9.95 -21.19 -0.72
C GLN A 192 9.25 -22.02 -1.81
N PRO A 193 9.33 -23.36 -1.78
CA PRO A 193 8.73 -24.22 -2.80
C PRO A 193 7.20 -24.06 -2.79
N THR A 194 6.57 -24.21 -3.94
CA THR A 194 5.10 -24.22 -4.00
C THR A 194 4.60 -25.57 -3.47
N PRO A 195 3.75 -25.61 -2.43
CA PRO A 195 3.13 -26.85 -1.99
C PRO A 195 2.29 -27.46 -3.13
N ALA A 196 2.26 -28.79 -3.21
CA ALA A 196 1.53 -29.51 -4.24
C ALA A 196 0.06 -29.08 -4.29
N GLY A 197 -0.45 -28.80 -5.50
CA GLY A 197 -1.84 -28.38 -5.72
C GLY A 197 -2.11 -26.89 -5.47
N LYS A 198 -1.09 -26.10 -5.09
CA LYS A 198 -1.21 -24.65 -4.82
C LYS A 198 -0.61 -23.76 -5.91
N GLU A 199 -0.24 -24.33 -7.05
CA GLU A 199 0.36 -23.62 -8.18
C GLU A 199 -0.55 -22.49 -8.67
N LYS A 200 -1.84 -22.79 -8.85
CA LYS A 200 -2.85 -21.80 -9.25
C LYS A 200 -3.06 -20.71 -8.20
N ILE A 201 -2.98 -21.07 -6.90
CA ILE A 201 -3.11 -20.11 -5.80
C ILE A 201 -1.92 -19.15 -5.79
N ARG A 202 -0.70 -19.68 -5.92
CA ARG A 202 0.52 -18.86 -6.02
C ARG A 202 0.46 -17.95 -7.25
N GLN A 203 0.12 -18.49 -8.42
CA GLN A 203 0.02 -17.71 -9.65
C GLN A 203 -0.96 -16.54 -9.51
N ARG A 204 -2.17 -16.80 -8.98
CA ARG A 204 -3.17 -15.75 -8.73
C ARG A 204 -2.69 -14.73 -7.70
N ALA A 205 -2.01 -15.15 -6.64
CA ALA A 205 -1.45 -14.22 -5.66
C ALA A 205 -0.39 -13.31 -6.30
N ILE A 206 0.50 -13.86 -7.13
CA ILE A 206 1.49 -13.09 -7.88
C ILE A 206 0.81 -12.10 -8.84
N GLU A 207 -0.16 -12.55 -9.64
CA GLU A 207 -0.94 -11.67 -10.53
C GLU A 207 -1.52 -10.46 -9.78
N GLN A 208 -2.15 -10.71 -8.62
CA GLN A 208 -2.76 -9.66 -7.81
C GLN A 208 -1.75 -8.71 -7.18
N ILE A 209 -0.60 -9.22 -6.69
CA ILE A 209 0.49 -8.38 -6.16
C ILE A 209 1.04 -7.48 -7.27
N PHE A 210 1.15 -8.01 -8.49
CA PHE A 210 1.53 -7.28 -9.68
C PHE A 210 0.36 -6.48 -10.31
N LYS A 211 -0.72 -6.26 -9.55
CA LYS A 211 -1.87 -5.42 -9.94
C LYS A 211 -2.54 -5.83 -11.26
N GLY A 212 -2.54 -7.13 -11.58
CA GLY A 212 -3.13 -7.65 -12.81
C GLY A 212 -2.32 -7.35 -14.07
N ASP A 213 -1.03 -7.03 -13.93
CA ASP A 213 -0.16 -6.83 -15.08
C ASP A 213 -0.10 -8.10 -15.95
N LYS A 214 -0.26 -7.93 -17.27
CA LYS A 214 -0.27 -9.03 -18.25
C LYS A 214 1.03 -9.86 -18.23
N HIS A 215 2.13 -9.28 -17.75
CA HIS A 215 3.43 -9.91 -17.68
C HIS A 215 3.81 -10.40 -16.27
N HIS A 216 2.88 -10.40 -15.29
CA HIS A 216 3.16 -10.76 -13.89
C HIS A 216 4.03 -12.01 -13.72
N ALA A 217 3.78 -13.09 -14.50
CA ALA A 217 4.55 -14.32 -14.42
C ALA A 217 6.00 -14.14 -14.91
N ALA A 218 6.21 -13.46 -16.04
CA ALA A 218 7.53 -13.17 -16.57
C ALA A 218 8.31 -12.22 -15.65
N LEU A 219 7.64 -11.18 -15.13
CA LEU A 219 8.23 -10.23 -14.18
C LEU A 219 8.66 -10.92 -12.89
N TYR A 220 7.82 -11.79 -12.33
CA TYR A 220 8.17 -12.57 -11.14
C TYR A 220 9.33 -13.54 -11.41
N ASN A 221 9.34 -14.19 -12.58
CA ASN A 221 10.43 -15.07 -13.00
C ASN A 221 11.77 -14.34 -13.17
N ILE A 222 11.78 -13.08 -13.57
CA ILE A 222 13.01 -12.28 -13.61
C ILE A 222 13.37 -11.79 -12.20
N LEU A 223 12.37 -11.39 -11.40
CA LEU A 223 12.57 -10.87 -10.05
C LEU A 223 13.17 -11.92 -9.09
N LYS A 224 12.82 -13.21 -9.24
CA LYS A 224 13.41 -14.30 -8.43
C LYS A 224 14.92 -14.47 -8.64
N GLU A 225 15.44 -14.08 -9.80
CA GLU A 225 16.87 -14.15 -10.11
C GLU A 225 17.64 -12.96 -9.50
N LYS A 226 16.93 -11.96 -8.96
CA LYS A 226 17.52 -10.82 -8.26
C LYS A 226 17.53 -11.07 -6.74
N PRO A 227 18.58 -10.62 -6.03
CA PRO A 227 18.68 -10.83 -4.58
C PRO A 227 17.68 -9.99 -3.77
N THR A 228 16.92 -9.08 -4.38
CA THR A 228 16.12 -8.06 -3.68
C THR A 228 15.11 -8.67 -2.71
N LEU A 229 14.32 -9.66 -3.13
CA LEU A 229 13.30 -10.27 -2.25
C LEU A 229 13.93 -11.14 -1.16
N VAL A 230 14.92 -11.95 -1.52
CA VAL A 230 15.65 -12.83 -0.58
C VAL A 230 16.35 -11.99 0.48
N ARG A 231 17.11 -10.98 0.08
CA ARG A 231 17.82 -10.09 1.01
C ARG A 231 16.86 -9.29 1.88
N LEU A 232 15.73 -8.81 1.34
CA LEU A 232 14.71 -8.14 2.16
C LEU A 232 14.17 -9.06 3.24
N ARG A 233 13.80 -10.30 2.90
CA ARG A 233 13.33 -11.33 3.83
C ARG A 233 14.38 -11.62 4.90
N ASP A 234 15.62 -11.88 4.50
CA ASP A 234 16.69 -12.26 5.41
C ASP A 234 17.00 -11.16 6.42
N VAL A 235 17.02 -9.90 5.96
CA VAL A 235 17.23 -8.77 6.85
C VAL A 235 16.02 -8.55 7.77
N GLN A 236 14.78 -8.76 7.28
CA GLN A 236 13.59 -8.73 8.15
C GLN A 236 13.68 -9.77 9.28
N VAL A 237 14.16 -10.97 9.00
CA VAL A 237 14.33 -12.07 9.98
C VAL A 237 15.53 -11.80 10.91
N LEU A 238 16.65 -11.36 10.37
CA LEU A 238 17.88 -11.08 11.13
C LEU A 238 17.64 -10.02 12.20
N LEU A 239 16.89 -8.97 11.84
CA LEU A 239 16.65 -7.82 12.70
C LEU A 239 15.51 -8.01 13.71
N ASP A 240 14.60 -8.95 13.48
CA ASP A 240 13.50 -9.25 14.39
C ASP A 240 13.32 -10.75 14.60
N LYS A 241 13.96 -11.24 15.66
CA LYS A 241 13.89 -12.64 16.09
C LYS A 241 12.76 -12.93 17.09
N LYS A 242 12.17 -11.89 17.69
CA LYS A 242 11.31 -11.98 18.87
C LYS A 242 9.84 -11.61 18.57
N GLY A 243 9.63 -10.82 17.53
CA GLY A 243 8.34 -10.28 17.17
C GLY A 243 7.87 -9.18 18.12
N PRO A 244 6.71 -8.57 17.83
CA PRO A 244 6.24 -7.40 18.56
C PRO A 244 5.97 -7.61 20.06
N LEU A 245 5.69 -8.84 20.50
CA LEU A 245 5.33 -9.09 21.91
C LEU A 245 6.54 -9.15 22.85
N GLU A 246 7.70 -9.54 22.34
CA GLU A 246 8.93 -9.75 23.12
C GLU A 246 10.04 -8.74 22.77
N ALA A 247 9.82 -7.89 21.77
CA ALA A 247 10.70 -6.78 21.47
C ALA A 247 10.66 -5.70 22.56
N SER A 248 11.66 -4.80 22.58
CA SER A 248 11.67 -3.61 23.43
C SER A 248 11.35 -2.35 22.62
N ARG A 249 10.80 -1.32 23.26
CA ARG A 249 10.59 0.02 22.66
C ARG A 249 11.91 0.65 22.19
N THR A 250 13.01 0.31 22.83
CA THR A 250 14.37 0.80 22.52
C THR A 250 15.14 -0.12 21.58
N ASP A 251 14.51 -1.19 21.05
CA ASP A 251 15.16 -2.10 20.11
C ASP A 251 15.19 -1.49 18.69
N ASP A 252 16.33 -0.91 18.35
CA ASP A 252 16.56 -0.31 17.03
C ASP A 252 16.51 -1.34 15.88
N LYS A 253 16.91 -2.60 16.12
CA LYS A 253 16.85 -3.65 15.09
C LYS A 253 15.41 -4.00 14.80
N PHE A 254 14.60 -4.23 15.83
CA PHE A 254 13.16 -4.44 15.68
C PHE A 254 12.51 -3.27 14.94
N CYS A 255 12.86 -2.04 15.31
CA CYS A 255 12.34 -0.84 14.67
C CYS A 255 12.67 -0.78 13.17
N MET A 256 13.90 -1.13 12.80
CA MET A 256 14.33 -1.24 11.41
C MET A 256 13.61 -2.38 10.66
N ALA A 257 13.39 -3.53 11.30
CA ALA A 257 12.57 -4.61 10.72
C ALA A 257 11.14 -4.11 10.41
N MET A 258 10.54 -3.32 11.31
CA MET A 258 9.22 -2.73 11.10
C MET A 258 9.19 -1.70 9.96
N THR A 259 10.28 -0.99 9.69
CA THR A 259 10.45 -0.19 8.46
C THR A 259 10.44 -1.08 7.22
N LEU A 260 11.27 -2.12 7.19
CA LEU A 260 11.39 -3.03 6.05
C LEU A 260 10.11 -3.81 5.73
N ARG A 261 9.20 -3.98 6.70
CA ARG A 261 7.90 -4.63 6.50
C ARG A 261 6.82 -3.69 5.98
N ASP A 262 7.07 -2.39 5.97
CA ASP A 262 6.15 -1.37 5.46
C ASP A 262 6.74 -0.55 4.29
N CYS A 263 7.91 -0.96 3.78
CA CYS A 263 8.50 -0.41 2.57
C CYS A 263 7.67 -0.79 1.32
N SER A 264 7.94 -0.07 0.24
CA SER A 264 7.37 -0.32 -1.08
C SER A 264 8.45 -0.85 -2.02
N LEU A 265 8.08 -1.68 -2.99
CA LEU A 265 8.94 -2.19 -4.05
C LEU A 265 8.38 -1.72 -5.38
N PHE A 266 9.19 -0.99 -6.13
CA PHE A 266 8.93 -0.56 -7.49
C PHE A 266 9.59 -1.54 -8.46
N VAL A 267 8.80 -2.09 -9.38
CA VAL A 267 9.26 -2.93 -10.49
C VAL A 267 8.96 -2.18 -11.79
N ARG A 268 10.01 -1.74 -12.48
CA ARG A 268 9.93 -0.98 -13.73
C ARG A 268 10.56 -1.78 -14.86
N TYR A 269 9.89 -1.84 -16.01
CA TYR A 269 10.37 -2.58 -17.18
C TYR A 269 9.90 -1.94 -18.48
N ARG A 270 10.56 -2.30 -19.59
CA ARG A 270 10.15 -1.96 -20.95
C ARG A 270 9.65 -3.19 -21.70
N GLU A 271 8.78 -2.95 -22.68
CA GLU A 271 8.38 -3.96 -23.65
C GLU A 271 9.32 -3.92 -24.87
N ASP A 272 9.68 -5.09 -25.42
CA ASP A 272 10.38 -5.22 -26.70
C ASP A 272 9.43 -4.98 -27.89
N SER A 273 9.94 -5.05 -29.12
CA SER A 273 9.12 -4.85 -30.33
C SER A 273 8.00 -5.88 -30.51
N GLN A 274 8.02 -6.99 -29.76
CA GLN A 274 6.99 -8.03 -29.76
C GLN A 274 6.04 -7.91 -28.55
N GLY A 275 6.16 -6.84 -27.76
CA GLY A 275 5.33 -6.63 -26.58
C GLY A 275 5.67 -7.55 -25.41
N ARG A 276 6.87 -8.13 -25.37
CA ARG A 276 7.38 -8.97 -24.27
C ARG A 276 8.26 -8.15 -23.34
N VAL A 277 8.43 -8.59 -22.10
CA VAL A 277 9.32 -7.91 -21.15
C VAL A 277 10.78 -8.00 -21.64
N ASP A 278 11.43 -6.84 -21.82
CA ASP A 278 12.88 -6.79 -21.97
C ASP A 278 13.54 -6.94 -20.59
N ALA A 279 13.99 -8.16 -20.30
CA ALA A 279 14.59 -8.51 -19.01
C ALA A 279 15.80 -7.65 -18.63
N LYS A 280 16.54 -7.11 -19.61
CA LYS A 280 17.71 -6.24 -19.35
C LYS A 280 17.31 -4.89 -18.77
N THR A 281 16.05 -4.51 -18.91
CA THR A 281 15.51 -3.21 -18.49
C THR A 281 14.77 -3.29 -17.16
N LEU A 282 14.62 -4.50 -16.59
CA LEU A 282 13.87 -4.69 -15.36
C LEU A 282 14.68 -4.18 -14.16
N GLU A 283 14.15 -3.13 -13.56
CA GLU A 283 14.63 -2.55 -12.32
C GLU A 283 13.68 -2.87 -11.17
N ALA A 284 14.24 -3.22 -10.01
CA ALA A 284 13.49 -3.50 -8.79
C ALA A 284 14.11 -2.69 -7.63
N LYS A 285 13.44 -1.63 -7.17
CA LYS A 285 13.97 -0.69 -6.17
C LYS A 285 13.02 -0.53 -4.98
N LEU A 286 13.58 -0.53 -3.77
CA LEU A 286 12.84 -0.29 -2.54
C LEU A 286 12.67 1.21 -2.29
N ALA A 287 11.53 1.58 -1.72
CA ALA A 287 11.16 2.93 -1.31
C ALA A 287 10.44 2.89 0.05
N ASP A 288 10.12 4.06 0.60
CA ASP A 288 9.46 4.22 1.91
C ASP A 288 10.27 3.60 3.08
N LEU A 289 11.60 3.79 3.06
CA LEU A 289 12.53 3.28 4.08
C LEU A 289 12.70 4.22 5.28
N ASP A 290 11.70 5.05 5.56
CA ASP A 290 11.71 5.91 6.74
C ASP A 290 11.76 5.07 8.02
N LYS A 291 12.73 5.35 8.89
CA LYS A 291 12.82 4.68 10.19
C LYS A 291 11.50 4.89 10.92
N LYS A 292 10.78 3.79 11.20
CA LYS A 292 9.59 3.87 12.04
C LYS A 292 10.00 4.40 13.39
N ASN A 293 9.11 5.09 14.07
CA ASN A 293 9.42 5.64 15.38
C ASN A 293 8.68 4.83 16.44
N ALA A 294 9.44 3.92 17.08
CA ALA A 294 8.95 3.03 18.12
C ALA A 294 8.39 3.79 19.32
N ALA A 295 8.88 5.00 19.62
CA ALA A 295 8.44 5.76 20.80
C ALA A 295 6.92 5.97 20.83
N TRP A 296 6.25 6.10 19.68
CA TRP A 296 4.80 6.25 19.59
C TRP A 296 4.08 5.12 18.84
N LYS A 297 4.79 4.27 18.09
CA LYS A 297 4.16 3.14 17.39
C LYS A 297 4.23 1.81 18.14
N PHE A 298 5.13 1.65 19.11
CA PHE A 298 5.40 0.35 19.72
C PHE A 298 4.15 -0.29 20.35
N ASP A 299 3.42 0.46 21.17
CA ASP A 299 2.21 -0.05 21.83
C ASP A 299 1.11 -0.45 20.83
N GLU A 300 1.01 0.26 19.70
CA GLU A 300 0.08 -0.08 18.61
C GLU A 300 0.47 -1.42 17.97
N TRP A 301 1.77 -1.66 17.76
CA TRP A 301 2.26 -2.92 17.20
C TRP A 301 2.04 -4.10 18.15
N VAL A 302 2.38 -3.94 19.44
CA VAL A 302 2.13 -4.93 20.49
C VAL A 302 0.65 -5.26 20.58
N LYS A 303 -0.20 -4.23 20.66
CA LYS A 303 -1.65 -4.40 20.75
C LYS A 303 -2.20 -5.15 19.54
N LYS A 304 -1.82 -4.74 18.33
CA LYS A 304 -2.25 -5.42 17.10
C LYS A 304 -1.87 -6.90 17.10
N GLU A 305 -0.63 -7.21 17.47
CA GLU A 305 -0.16 -8.59 17.51
C GLU A 305 -0.96 -9.42 18.52
N ARG A 306 -1.17 -8.87 19.73
CA ARG A 306 -1.98 -9.50 20.78
C ARG A 306 -3.43 -9.72 20.35
N ASP A 307 -4.05 -8.74 19.69
CA ASP A 307 -5.43 -8.83 19.21
C ASP A 307 -5.57 -9.90 18.12
N LEU A 308 -4.56 -10.07 17.26
CA LEU A 308 -4.54 -11.15 16.26
C LEU A 308 -4.52 -12.53 16.91
N ILE A 309 -3.68 -12.70 17.94
CA ILE A 309 -3.54 -13.96 18.67
C ILE A 309 -4.79 -14.26 19.48
N LYS A 310 -5.18 -13.35 20.39
CA LYS A 310 -6.36 -13.53 21.25
C LYS A 310 -7.65 -13.66 20.45
N GLY A 311 -7.71 -13.01 19.29
CA GLY A 311 -8.85 -13.10 18.40
C GLY A 311 -8.92 -14.41 17.61
N GLY A 312 -7.91 -15.29 17.64
CA GLY A 312 -7.88 -16.53 16.84
C GLY A 312 -7.65 -16.30 15.34
N TRP A 313 -7.13 -15.14 14.95
CA TRP A 313 -6.94 -14.77 13.54
C TRP A 313 -5.79 -15.54 12.87
N TYR A 314 -4.83 -16.02 13.66
CA TYR A 314 -3.75 -16.91 13.23
C TYR A 314 -4.21 -18.36 13.01
N THR A 315 -5.31 -18.76 13.65
CA THR A 315 -5.75 -20.16 13.76
C THR A 315 -7.11 -20.38 13.09
N GLY A 316 -7.34 -19.70 11.96
CA GLY A 316 -8.46 -20.00 11.06
C GLY A 316 -9.73 -19.15 11.22
N ARG A 317 -9.85 -18.26 12.22
CA ARG A 317 -11.07 -17.41 12.36
C ARG A 317 -11.43 -16.64 11.08
N GLY A 318 -10.41 -16.18 10.36
CA GLY A 318 -10.58 -15.41 9.13
C GLY A 318 -10.90 -16.23 7.89
N ASN A 319 -10.80 -17.57 7.94
CA ASN A 319 -10.95 -18.48 6.80
C ASN A 319 -10.14 -18.06 5.54
N MET A 320 -8.86 -17.69 5.72
CA MET A 320 -8.01 -17.14 4.66
C MET A 320 -7.54 -18.22 3.68
N LYS A 321 -8.42 -18.60 2.73
CA LYS A 321 -8.22 -19.72 1.80
C LYS A 321 -6.93 -19.65 0.97
N ASN A 322 -6.50 -18.45 0.60
CA ASN A 322 -5.32 -18.25 -0.25
C ASN A 322 -4.03 -18.01 0.55
N CYS A 323 -4.06 -18.12 1.88
CA CYS A 323 -2.85 -18.00 2.69
C CYS A 323 -1.93 -19.19 2.42
N ARG A 324 -0.63 -18.91 2.22
CA ARG A 324 0.39 -19.95 1.99
C ARG A 324 0.45 -20.99 3.12
N LEU A 325 0.14 -20.58 4.35
CA LEU A 325 0.19 -21.45 5.54
C LEU A 325 -1.07 -22.29 5.74
N GLN A 326 -2.10 -22.14 4.90
CA GLN A 326 -3.19 -23.11 4.92
C GLN A 326 -2.64 -24.49 4.59
N PRO A 327 -3.23 -25.57 5.12
CA PRO A 327 -2.90 -26.93 4.73
C PRO A 327 -3.11 -27.15 3.23
#